data_AF-A0A7V2DDZ4-F1
#
_entry.id   AF-A0A7V2DDZ4-F1
#
_cell.length_a   1.000
_cell.length_b   1.000
_cell.length_c   1.000
_cell.angle_alpha   90.00
_cell.angle_beta   90.00
_cell.angle_gamma   90.00
#
_symmetry.space_group_name_H-M   'P 1'
#
loop_
_entity.id
_entity.type
_entity.pdbx_description
1 polymer ?
#
loop_
_entity_poly.entity_id
_entity_poly.type
_entity_poly.pdbx_seq_one_letter_code
_entity_poly.pdbx_strand_id
1 'polypeptide(L)'
;MNSKRVNETEPVMPAVVYESECLSRKLHALTGREVLKEILDSHDPGALIRELPCEDFFWLIKKVGADDSMAILSSATADQWQCLLDLELWKKDRLDISHAFHWLNLFRQADRQKLARWLLGEGEYLACYYLFKTAEVMEINNEDNLLDLPEGFFSIDGVFHIRAVDREYRESIEDIISALAREDSQRYASLICGLGGTIPAELEEEMYQLKSARLAEHGFLPYEEALAVYAPLDAAVLVTDGPGVSGSAHDEAIIGPVPAIPLAQAGTRNLFTEAVSCIGDPPLLDRLKLEFAGLANQILSADGCMTPEHEDLMQGRFMPLIQGITTRTQRLR
;
A
#
# COMPACT_ATOMS: atom_id res chain seq x y z
N MET A 1 -48.84 -20.79 24.42
CA MET A 1 -47.54 -21.33 23.97
C MET A 1 -47.16 -20.58 22.70
N ASN A 2 -46.32 -19.55 22.84
CA ASN A 2 -45.83 -18.72 21.74
C ASN A 2 -44.66 -19.44 21.06
N SER A 3 -44.83 -19.83 19.80
CA SER A 3 -43.73 -20.23 18.94
C SER A 3 -43.31 -18.99 18.15
N LYS A 4 -42.25 -18.31 18.60
CA LYS A 4 -41.56 -17.30 17.81
C LYS A 4 -40.78 -18.03 16.72
N ARG A 5 -41.18 -17.87 15.45
CA ARG A 5 -40.27 -18.08 14.32
C ARG A 5 -39.20 -17.00 14.41
N VAL A 6 -37.97 -17.40 14.69
CA VAL A 6 -36.79 -16.58 14.46
C VAL A 6 -36.61 -16.56 12.95
N ASN A 7 -36.80 -15.40 12.32
CA ASN A 7 -36.34 -15.18 10.95
C ASN A 7 -34.82 -15.15 11.02
N GLU A 8 -34.19 -16.20 10.52
CA GLU A 8 -32.78 -16.18 10.12
C GLU A 8 -32.67 -15.23 8.93
N THR A 9 -32.33 -13.98 9.20
CA THR A 9 -31.80 -13.07 8.18
C THR A 9 -30.40 -13.55 7.83
N GLU A 10 -30.28 -14.23 6.69
CA GLU A 10 -29.00 -14.40 6.00
C GLU A 10 -28.34 -13.01 5.87
N PRO A 11 -27.02 -12.87 6.11
CA PRO A 11 -26.34 -11.60 5.90
C PRO A 11 -26.28 -11.35 4.39
N VAL A 12 -27.22 -10.54 3.89
CA VAL A 12 -27.18 -10.03 2.52
C VAL A 12 -25.96 -9.10 2.45
N MET A 13 -24.87 -9.59 1.87
CA MET A 13 -23.71 -8.74 1.60
C MET A 13 -24.13 -7.58 0.69
N PRO A 14 -23.69 -6.34 0.96
CA PRO A 14 -24.02 -5.20 0.12
C PRO A 14 -23.57 -5.45 -1.32
N ALA A 15 -24.37 -5.03 -2.32
CA ALA A 15 -24.10 -5.26 -3.74
C ALA A 15 -22.68 -4.80 -4.18
N VAL A 16 -22.17 -3.73 -3.56
CA VAL A 16 -20.84 -3.17 -3.82
C VAL A 16 -19.72 -4.11 -3.36
N VAL A 17 -19.90 -4.84 -2.25
CA VAL A 17 -18.91 -5.80 -1.74
C VAL A 17 -18.82 -7.02 -2.67
N TYR A 18 -19.96 -7.46 -3.22
CA TYR A 18 -20.00 -8.52 -4.22
C TYR A 18 -19.33 -8.13 -5.54
N GLU A 19 -19.52 -6.88 -5.98
CA GLU A 19 -18.86 -6.33 -7.16
C GLU A 19 -17.34 -6.17 -6.95
N SER A 20 -16.91 -5.75 -5.76
CA SER A 20 -15.50 -5.67 -5.37
C SER A 20 -14.82 -7.05 -5.43
N GLU A 21 -15.40 -8.08 -4.80
CA GLU A 21 -14.86 -9.45 -4.87
C GLU A 21 -14.84 -10.03 -6.30
N CYS A 22 -15.81 -9.67 -7.13
CA CYS A 22 -15.84 -10.06 -8.53
C CYS A 22 -14.73 -9.35 -9.32
N LEU A 23 -14.50 -8.07 -9.05
CA LEU A 23 -13.42 -7.29 -9.63
C LEU A 23 -12.06 -7.87 -9.21
N SER A 24 -11.85 -8.20 -7.93
CA SER A 24 -10.62 -8.84 -7.44
C SER A 24 -10.33 -10.16 -8.17
N ARG A 25 -11.35 -10.96 -8.47
CA ARG A 25 -11.20 -12.18 -9.29
C ARG A 25 -10.88 -11.87 -10.77
N LYS A 26 -11.50 -10.83 -11.34
CA LYS A 26 -11.29 -10.40 -12.74
C LYS A 26 -9.95 -9.70 -12.95
N LEU A 27 -9.36 -9.11 -11.92
CA LEU A 27 -8.04 -8.49 -11.94
C LEU A 27 -6.97 -9.45 -12.48
N HIS A 28 -7.16 -10.77 -12.42
CA HIS A 28 -6.25 -11.75 -13.02
C HIS A 28 -6.46 -12.01 -14.50
N ALA A 29 -7.72 -12.07 -14.94
CA ALA A 29 -8.07 -12.57 -16.27
C ALA A 29 -7.88 -11.51 -17.37
N LEU A 30 -7.99 -10.23 -17.01
CA LEU A 30 -8.00 -9.11 -17.94
C LEU A 30 -6.64 -8.41 -17.98
N THR A 31 -6.32 -7.69 -19.05
CA THR A 31 -5.17 -6.76 -19.11
C THR A 31 -5.46 -5.49 -18.32
N GLY A 32 -4.44 -4.70 -17.94
CA GLY A 32 -4.64 -3.47 -17.16
C GLY A 32 -5.62 -2.48 -17.79
N ARG A 33 -5.58 -2.34 -19.12
CA ARG A 33 -6.52 -1.50 -19.87
C ARG A 33 -7.96 -2.03 -19.84
N GLU A 34 -8.14 -3.35 -19.88
CA GLU A 34 -9.46 -3.98 -19.82
C GLU A 34 -10.06 -3.88 -18.42
N VAL A 35 -9.25 -4.06 -17.38
CA VAL A 35 -9.66 -3.82 -15.98
C VAL A 35 -10.06 -2.37 -15.78
N LEU A 36 -9.22 -1.43 -16.21
CA LEU A 36 -9.51 0.00 -16.08
C LEU A 36 -10.84 0.35 -16.77
N LYS A 37 -11.05 -0.18 -17.98
CA LYS A 37 -12.30 0.02 -18.70
C LYS A 37 -13.51 -0.53 -17.94
N GLU A 38 -13.43 -1.75 -17.41
CA GLU A 38 -14.52 -2.36 -16.62
C GLU A 38 -14.85 -1.52 -15.37
N ILE A 39 -13.83 -1.01 -14.67
CA ILE A 39 -14.03 -0.13 -13.51
C ILE A 39 -14.74 1.15 -13.93
N LEU A 40 -14.27 1.80 -15.00
CA LEU A 40 -14.84 3.06 -15.47
C LEU A 40 -16.25 2.89 -16.07
N ASP A 41 -16.56 1.73 -16.65
CA ASP A 41 -17.88 1.39 -17.22
C ASP A 41 -18.89 0.91 -16.14
N SER A 42 -18.44 0.74 -14.89
CA SER A 42 -19.31 0.32 -13.77
C SER A 42 -20.29 1.42 -13.35
N HIS A 43 -21.31 1.05 -12.57
CA HIS A 43 -22.35 1.99 -12.15
C HIS A 43 -21.83 3.12 -11.24
N ASP A 44 -20.88 2.79 -10.34
CA ASP A 44 -20.18 3.75 -9.49
C ASP A 44 -18.69 3.35 -9.39
N PRO A 45 -17.85 3.81 -10.34
CA PRO A 45 -16.42 3.51 -10.37
C PRO A 45 -15.72 3.96 -9.10
N GLY A 46 -16.16 5.07 -8.51
CA GLY A 46 -15.53 5.64 -7.33
C GLY A 46 -15.81 4.81 -6.09
N ALA A 47 -17.05 4.37 -5.88
CA ALA A 47 -17.39 3.46 -4.78
C ALA A 47 -16.66 2.13 -4.92
N LEU A 48 -16.62 1.57 -6.12
CA LEU A 48 -15.91 0.32 -6.39
C LEU A 48 -14.42 0.42 -6.02
N ILE A 49 -13.76 1.52 -6.38
CA ILE A 49 -12.35 1.76 -6.01
C ILE A 49 -12.20 1.88 -4.50
N ARG A 50 -13.06 2.63 -3.81
CA ARG A 50 -12.94 2.85 -2.36
C ARG A 50 -13.16 1.58 -1.52
N GLU A 51 -13.93 0.64 -2.04
CA GLU A 51 -14.21 -0.66 -1.40
C GLU A 51 -13.15 -1.73 -1.72
N LEU A 52 -12.15 -1.41 -2.55
CA LEU A 52 -11.04 -2.32 -2.78
C LEU A 52 -10.11 -2.37 -1.56
N PRO A 53 -9.70 -3.59 -1.12
CA PRO A 53 -8.59 -3.75 -0.19
C PRO A 53 -7.34 -3.04 -0.69
N CYS A 54 -6.49 -2.62 0.24
CA CYS A 54 -5.23 -1.95 -0.06
C CYS A 54 -4.33 -2.78 -0.99
N GLU A 55 -4.28 -4.10 -0.81
CA GLU A 55 -3.49 -5.02 -1.62
C GLU A 55 -4.00 -5.06 -3.06
N ASP A 56 -5.31 -5.22 -3.24
CA ASP A 56 -5.94 -5.27 -4.56
C ASP A 56 -5.84 -3.92 -5.29
N PHE A 57 -5.95 -2.82 -4.54
CA PHE A 57 -5.72 -1.47 -5.06
C PHE A 57 -4.29 -1.29 -5.55
N PHE A 58 -3.29 -1.69 -4.76
CA PHE A 58 -1.88 -1.66 -5.16
C PHE A 58 -1.66 -2.45 -6.46
N TRP A 59 -2.19 -3.66 -6.54
CA TRP A 59 -2.07 -4.51 -7.73
C TRP A 59 -2.78 -3.92 -8.94
N LEU A 60 -3.94 -3.30 -8.77
CA LEU A 60 -4.63 -2.58 -9.83
C LEU A 60 -3.75 -1.47 -10.40
N ILE A 61 -3.14 -0.64 -9.54
CA ILE A 61 -2.24 0.44 -9.97
C ILE A 61 -1.03 -0.11 -10.72
N LYS A 62 -0.39 -1.17 -10.20
CA LYS A 62 0.74 -1.84 -10.88
C LYS A 62 0.37 -2.40 -12.24
N LYS A 63 -0.85 -2.94 -12.37
CA LYS A 63 -1.30 -3.57 -13.59
C LYS A 63 -1.73 -2.57 -14.66
N VAL A 64 -2.36 -1.47 -14.26
CA VAL A 64 -2.72 -0.37 -15.16
C VAL A 64 -1.47 0.41 -15.59
N GLY A 65 -0.53 0.57 -14.66
CA GLY A 65 0.64 1.44 -14.80
C GLY A 65 0.38 2.77 -14.10
N ALA A 66 1.41 3.29 -13.42
CA ALA A 66 1.29 4.48 -12.58
C ALA A 66 0.81 5.71 -13.38
N ASP A 67 1.37 5.94 -14.56
CA ASP A 67 1.02 7.09 -15.42
C ASP A 67 -0.42 7.05 -15.96
N ASP A 68 -0.97 5.85 -16.16
CA ASP A 68 -2.32 5.63 -16.68
C ASP A 68 -3.39 5.53 -15.56
N SER A 69 -2.97 5.64 -14.29
CA SER A 69 -3.82 5.39 -13.13
C SER A 69 -4.52 6.63 -12.54
N MET A 70 -4.39 7.80 -13.17
CA MET A 70 -4.89 9.07 -12.63
C MET A 70 -6.37 9.03 -12.22
N ALA A 71 -7.24 8.44 -13.06
CA ALA A 71 -8.67 8.29 -12.74
C ALA A 71 -8.90 7.44 -11.49
N ILE A 72 -8.10 6.39 -11.30
CA ILE A 72 -8.17 5.52 -10.13
C ILE A 72 -7.69 6.27 -8.88
N LEU A 73 -6.54 6.94 -8.96
CA LEU A 73 -5.96 7.69 -7.84
C LEU A 73 -6.88 8.80 -7.32
N SER A 74 -7.63 9.46 -8.22
CA SER A 74 -8.56 10.52 -7.86
C SER A 74 -9.74 10.04 -7.00
N SER A 75 -10.14 8.77 -7.15
CA SER A 75 -11.28 8.19 -6.43
C SER A 75 -10.89 7.41 -5.17
N ALA A 76 -9.60 7.09 -5.02
CA ALA A 76 -9.08 6.32 -3.91
C ALA A 76 -9.29 7.02 -2.55
N THR A 77 -9.24 6.27 -1.45
CA THR A 77 -9.27 6.82 -0.08
C THR A 77 -7.90 7.39 0.33
N ALA A 78 -7.80 7.97 1.53
CA ALA A 78 -6.51 8.39 2.09
C ALA A 78 -5.67 7.16 2.50
N ASP A 79 -6.30 6.18 3.14
CA ASP A 79 -5.65 4.91 3.53
C ASP A 79 -5.08 4.16 2.32
N GLN A 80 -5.78 4.14 1.19
CA GLN A 80 -5.28 3.54 -0.06
C GLN A 80 -4.06 4.29 -0.60
N TRP A 81 -4.02 5.63 -0.50
CA TRP A 81 -2.82 6.40 -0.86
C TRP A 81 -1.66 6.08 0.09
N GLN A 82 -1.93 6.01 1.39
CA GLN A 82 -0.94 5.68 2.42
C GLN A 82 -0.33 4.29 2.17
N CYS A 83 -1.16 3.27 1.95
CA CYS A 83 -0.67 1.92 1.65
C CYS A 83 0.16 1.86 0.37
N LEU A 84 -0.30 2.52 -0.70
CA LEU A 84 0.43 2.59 -1.96
C LEU A 84 1.82 3.22 -1.75
N LEU A 85 1.91 4.33 -1.00
CA LEU A 85 3.18 5.00 -0.71
C LEU A 85 4.10 4.16 0.20
N ASP A 86 3.54 3.44 1.17
CA ASP A 86 4.32 2.55 2.03
C ASP A 86 5.03 1.45 1.23
N LEU A 87 4.42 0.98 0.15
CA LEU A 87 5.02 0.00 -0.74
C LEU A 87 5.98 0.63 -1.76
N GLU A 88 5.67 1.82 -2.29
CA GLU A 88 6.38 2.40 -3.44
C GLU A 88 7.60 3.27 -3.12
N LEU A 89 7.63 3.92 -1.96
CA LEU A 89 8.62 4.96 -1.67
C LEU A 89 9.96 4.43 -1.14
N TRP A 90 10.05 3.14 -0.84
CA TRP A 90 11.16 2.61 -0.05
C TRP A 90 12.07 1.70 -0.87
N LYS A 91 13.37 1.97 -0.80
CA LYS A 91 14.43 1.03 -1.20
C LYS A 91 15.02 0.43 0.06
N LYS A 92 14.48 -0.73 0.47
CA LYS A 92 14.74 -1.35 1.78
C LYS A 92 14.31 -0.41 2.93
N ASP A 93 15.28 0.12 3.65
CA ASP A 93 15.17 1.01 4.81
C ASP A 93 15.37 2.50 4.46
N ARG A 94 15.61 2.82 3.18
CA ARG A 94 15.88 4.18 2.73
C ARG A 94 14.74 4.70 1.87
N LEU A 95 14.31 5.93 2.13
CA LEU A 95 13.28 6.58 1.32
C LEU A 95 13.90 7.10 0.02
N ASP A 96 13.29 6.76 -1.11
CA ASP A 96 13.71 7.22 -2.44
C ASP A 96 13.00 8.52 -2.82
N ILE A 97 13.75 9.63 -2.80
CA ILE A 97 13.24 10.97 -3.11
C ILE A 97 12.79 11.09 -4.58
N SER A 98 13.44 10.39 -5.51
CA SER A 98 13.04 10.45 -6.93
C SER A 98 11.71 9.75 -7.15
N HIS A 99 11.49 8.61 -6.50
CA HIS A 99 10.18 7.95 -6.48
C HIS A 99 9.12 8.79 -5.75
N ALA A 100 9.47 9.41 -4.62
CA ALA A 100 8.56 10.31 -3.90
C ALA A 100 8.12 11.48 -4.79
N PHE A 101 9.06 12.11 -5.51
CA PHE A 101 8.74 13.16 -6.48
C PHE A 101 7.74 12.68 -7.54
N HIS A 102 7.97 11.50 -8.13
CA HIS A 102 7.08 10.93 -9.13
C HIS A 102 5.66 10.71 -8.58
N TRP A 103 5.54 10.03 -7.44
CA TRP A 103 4.24 9.73 -6.82
C TRP A 103 3.50 10.98 -6.32
N LEU A 104 4.20 11.91 -5.68
CA LEU A 104 3.60 13.19 -5.25
C LEU A 104 3.10 13.99 -6.45
N ASN A 105 3.78 13.93 -7.60
CA ASN A 105 3.29 14.56 -8.83
C ASN A 105 2.04 13.87 -9.39
N LEU A 106 1.94 12.54 -9.33
CA LEU A 106 0.74 11.82 -9.75
C LEU A 106 -0.45 12.18 -8.84
N PHE A 107 -0.25 12.19 -7.51
CA PHE A 107 -1.30 12.61 -6.58
C PHE A 107 -1.70 14.07 -6.72
N ARG A 108 -0.73 14.96 -6.97
CA ARG A 108 -0.99 16.38 -7.21
C ARG A 108 -1.86 16.59 -8.46
N GLN A 109 -1.61 15.80 -9.51
CA GLN A 109 -2.40 15.82 -10.74
C GLN A 109 -3.78 15.19 -10.55
N ALA A 110 -3.88 14.13 -9.75
CA ALA A 110 -5.13 13.45 -9.47
C ALA A 110 -6.08 14.28 -8.59
N ASP A 111 -5.60 14.79 -7.46
CA ASP A 111 -6.35 15.69 -6.58
C ASP A 111 -5.38 16.52 -5.70
N ARG A 112 -5.13 17.75 -6.13
CA ARG A 112 -4.25 18.71 -5.45
C ARG A 112 -4.70 19.03 -4.02
N GLN A 113 -6.01 19.18 -3.80
CA GLN A 113 -6.53 19.59 -2.50
C GLN A 113 -6.49 18.42 -1.51
N LYS A 114 -6.83 17.22 -1.96
CA LYS A 114 -6.67 16.00 -1.17
C LYS A 114 -5.21 15.77 -0.80
N LEU A 115 -4.28 15.97 -1.73
CA LEU A 115 -2.84 15.88 -1.44
C LEU A 115 -2.41 16.87 -0.35
N ALA A 116 -2.82 18.13 -0.43
CA ALA A 116 -2.49 19.12 0.59
C ALA A 116 -3.05 18.73 1.97
N ARG A 117 -4.32 18.29 2.04
CA ARG A 117 -4.93 17.80 3.28
C ARG A 117 -4.19 16.61 3.87
N TRP A 118 -3.80 15.66 3.03
CA TRP A 118 -3.08 14.47 3.45
C TRP A 118 -1.67 14.81 3.95
N LEU A 119 -0.92 15.66 3.23
CA LEU A 119 0.43 16.11 3.63
C LEU A 119 0.44 16.96 4.91
N LEU A 120 -0.69 17.60 5.28
CA LEU A 120 -0.84 18.34 6.55
C LEU A 120 -1.45 17.47 7.68
N GLY A 121 -1.66 16.18 7.42
CA GLY A 121 -2.21 15.20 8.33
C GLY A 121 -1.33 13.95 8.38
N GLU A 122 -1.84 12.82 7.90
CA GLU A 122 -1.14 11.53 7.90
C GLU A 122 0.24 11.58 7.21
N GLY A 123 0.37 12.39 6.17
CA GLY A 123 1.59 12.55 5.38
C GLY A 123 2.56 13.61 5.89
N GLU A 124 2.37 14.17 7.10
CA GLU A 124 3.19 15.27 7.63
C GLU A 124 4.68 14.94 7.65
N TYR A 125 5.05 13.74 8.11
CA TYR A 125 6.45 13.32 8.12
C TYR A 125 7.04 13.21 6.72
N LEU A 126 6.28 12.71 5.75
CA LEU A 126 6.71 12.67 4.35
C LEU A 126 6.87 14.09 3.80
N ALA A 127 5.93 14.99 4.09
CA ALA A 127 6.01 16.39 3.68
C ALA A 127 7.27 17.08 4.23
N CYS A 128 7.54 16.93 5.53
CA CYS A 128 8.73 17.45 6.18
C CYS A 128 10.01 16.88 5.55
N TYR A 129 10.11 15.56 5.40
CA TYR A 129 11.30 14.91 4.85
C TYR A 129 11.52 15.31 3.38
N TYR A 130 10.46 15.30 2.58
CA TYR A 130 10.50 15.64 1.16
C TYR A 130 10.91 17.10 0.96
N LEU A 131 10.28 18.04 1.66
CA LEU A 131 10.64 19.46 1.55
C LEU A 131 12.05 19.73 2.08
N PHE A 132 12.47 19.09 3.18
CA PHE A 132 13.84 19.20 3.68
C PHE A 132 14.87 18.80 2.62
N LYS A 133 14.58 17.74 1.84
CA LYS A 133 15.50 17.23 0.81
C LYS A 133 15.44 17.99 -0.50
N THR A 134 14.32 18.62 -0.81
CA THR A 134 14.06 19.17 -2.16
C THR A 134 13.88 20.68 -2.18
N ALA A 135 13.75 21.34 -1.03
CA ALA A 135 13.58 22.78 -0.91
C ALA A 135 14.58 23.40 0.09
N GLU A 136 15.03 24.61 -0.24
CA GLU A 136 15.72 25.51 0.66
C GLU A 136 14.72 26.55 1.18
N VAL A 137 14.73 26.75 2.48
CA VAL A 137 13.85 27.73 3.15
C VAL A 137 14.71 28.78 3.83
N MET A 138 14.38 30.05 3.61
CA MET A 138 14.96 31.20 4.28
C MET A 138 13.85 32.04 4.91
N GLU A 139 14.01 32.37 6.19
CA GLU A 139 13.15 33.32 6.88
C GLU A 139 13.73 34.73 6.69
N ILE A 140 12.94 35.63 6.09
CA ILE A 140 13.36 37.01 5.84
C ILE A 140 12.47 37.94 6.65
N ASN A 141 13.05 38.54 7.69
CA ASN A 141 12.32 39.39 8.64
C ASN A 141 12.50 40.89 8.39
N ASN A 142 13.39 41.31 7.49
CA ASN A 142 13.68 42.72 7.18
C ASN A 142 13.86 42.94 5.67
N GLU A 143 13.43 44.10 5.17
CA GLU A 143 13.50 44.47 3.74
C GLU A 143 14.94 44.47 3.18
N ASP A 144 15.94 44.83 3.99
CA ASP A 144 17.35 44.83 3.58
C ASP A 144 17.85 43.42 3.20
N ASN A 145 17.35 42.38 3.87
CA ASN A 145 17.70 40.99 3.59
C ASN A 145 17.04 40.47 2.30
N LEU A 146 15.98 41.12 1.83
CA LEU A 146 15.26 40.75 0.61
C LEU A 146 16.08 41.08 -0.64
N LEU A 147 16.89 42.15 -0.59
CA LEU A 147 17.74 42.61 -1.69
C LEU A 147 18.93 41.67 -1.92
N ASP A 148 19.38 40.96 -0.89
CA ASP A 148 20.46 39.97 -0.94
C ASP A 148 19.95 38.55 -1.25
N LEU A 149 18.64 38.37 -1.44
CA LEU A 149 18.04 37.06 -1.72
C LEU A 149 18.47 36.58 -3.12
N PRO A 150 19.05 35.36 -3.24
CA PRO A 150 19.40 34.81 -4.52
C PRO A 150 18.21 34.65 -5.47
N GLU A 151 18.47 34.61 -6.77
CA GLU A 151 17.42 34.32 -7.75
C GLU A 151 16.79 32.93 -7.54
N GLY A 152 15.50 32.82 -7.84
CA GLY A 152 14.75 31.55 -7.82
C GLY A 152 13.97 31.26 -6.55
N PHE A 153 14.11 32.10 -5.51
CA PHE A 153 13.21 32.06 -4.35
C PHE A 153 11.84 32.66 -4.69
N PHE A 154 10.79 32.04 -4.18
CA PHE A 154 9.42 32.55 -4.19
C PHE A 154 8.89 32.60 -2.76
N SER A 155 7.84 33.38 -2.52
CA SER A 155 7.17 33.45 -1.23
C SER A 155 5.67 33.60 -1.43
N ILE A 156 4.90 33.01 -0.52
CA ILE A 156 3.43 33.09 -0.49
C ILE A 156 2.97 34.12 0.54
N ASP A 157 3.66 34.19 1.68
CA ASP A 157 3.32 34.99 2.85
C ASP A 157 4.21 36.22 3.03
N GLY A 158 5.30 36.33 2.27
CA GLY A 158 6.30 37.39 2.40
C GLY A 158 7.26 37.20 3.58
N VAL A 159 7.19 36.06 4.29
CA VAL A 159 8.02 35.75 5.46
C VAL A 159 8.97 34.60 5.13
N PHE A 160 8.40 33.50 4.64
CA PHE A 160 9.18 32.35 4.20
C PHE A 160 9.46 32.46 2.71
N HIS A 161 10.73 32.52 2.38
CA HIS A 161 11.23 32.46 1.02
C HIS A 161 11.73 31.05 0.75
N ILE A 162 11.19 30.42 -0.29
CA ILE A 162 11.42 29.01 -0.57
C ILE A 162 11.95 28.87 -2.00
N ARG A 163 12.92 27.99 -2.19
CA ARG A 163 13.51 27.66 -3.49
C ARG A 163 13.68 26.15 -3.61
N ALA A 164 13.33 25.59 -4.77
CA ALA A 164 13.65 24.20 -5.06
C ALA A 164 15.17 24.01 -5.23
N VAL A 165 15.73 22.97 -4.60
CA VAL A 165 17.15 22.60 -4.72
C VAL A 165 17.51 22.25 -6.15
N ASP A 166 16.62 21.52 -6.84
CA ASP A 166 16.73 21.22 -8.27
C ASP A 166 15.64 21.95 -9.05
N ARG A 167 15.99 22.38 -10.27
CA ARG A 167 15.05 23.00 -11.21
C ARG A 167 13.94 22.04 -11.62
N GLU A 168 14.22 20.73 -11.67
CA GLU A 168 13.21 19.71 -11.96
C GLU A 168 12.05 19.73 -10.96
N TYR A 169 12.34 19.97 -9.67
CA TYR A 169 11.34 19.94 -8.61
C TYR A 169 10.57 21.25 -8.45
N ARG A 170 11.02 22.32 -9.13
CA ARG A 170 10.53 23.69 -8.91
C ARG A 170 9.02 23.83 -9.03
N GLU A 171 8.45 23.41 -10.16
CA GLU A 171 7.01 23.56 -10.42
C GLU A 171 6.18 22.77 -9.41
N SER A 172 6.62 21.54 -9.09
CA SER A 172 5.95 20.68 -8.12
C SER A 172 5.97 21.28 -6.71
N ILE A 173 7.13 21.79 -6.27
CA ILE A 173 7.29 22.42 -4.96
C ILE A 173 6.46 23.70 -4.88
N GLU A 174 6.53 24.57 -5.89
CA GLU A 174 5.72 25.81 -5.94
C GLU A 174 4.22 25.48 -5.81
N ASP A 175 3.74 24.48 -6.54
CA ASP A 175 2.33 24.06 -6.48
C ASP A 175 1.97 23.40 -5.14
N ILE A 176 2.82 22.52 -4.60
CA ILE A 176 2.57 21.85 -3.30
C ILE A 176 2.51 22.90 -2.20
N ILE A 177 3.50 23.78 -2.10
CA ILE A 177 3.53 24.83 -1.07
C ILE A 177 2.33 25.76 -1.21
N SER A 178 1.97 26.14 -2.45
CA SER A 178 0.75 26.91 -2.72
C SER A 178 -0.52 26.19 -2.28
N ALA A 179 -0.59 24.86 -2.43
CA ALA A 179 -1.73 24.07 -2.01
C ALA A 179 -1.79 23.93 -0.48
N LEU A 180 -0.65 23.68 0.19
CA LEU A 180 -0.55 23.59 1.65
C LEU A 180 -0.98 24.90 2.31
N ALA A 181 -0.45 26.04 1.85
CA ALA A 181 -0.77 27.36 2.40
C ALA A 181 -2.25 27.75 2.19
N ARG A 182 -2.88 27.29 1.11
CA ARG A 182 -4.31 27.49 0.84
C ARG A 182 -5.21 26.59 1.67
N GLU A 183 -4.77 25.36 1.96
CA GLU A 183 -5.55 24.40 2.72
C GLU A 183 -5.57 24.76 4.21
N ASP A 184 -4.40 25.00 4.82
CA ASP A 184 -4.29 25.48 6.19
C ASP A 184 -3.00 26.29 6.37
N SER A 185 -3.13 27.61 6.38
CA SER A 185 -1.98 28.52 6.49
C SER A 185 -1.21 28.37 7.81
N GLN A 186 -1.88 27.98 8.90
CA GLN A 186 -1.24 27.84 10.21
C GLN A 186 -0.41 26.56 10.29
N ARG A 187 -0.98 25.44 9.83
CA ARG A 187 -0.24 24.17 9.74
C ARG A 187 0.91 24.26 8.75
N TYR A 188 0.68 24.89 7.59
CA TYR A 188 1.73 25.19 6.63
C TYR A 188 2.90 25.96 7.29
N ALA A 189 2.62 27.07 7.98
CA ALA A 189 3.68 27.87 8.61
C ALA A 189 4.45 27.07 9.68
N SER A 190 3.74 26.23 10.44
CA SER A 190 4.36 25.35 11.45
C SER A 190 5.26 24.30 10.80
N LEU A 191 4.82 23.71 9.70
CA LEU A 191 5.58 22.73 8.92
C LEU A 191 6.86 23.35 8.34
N ILE A 192 6.78 24.52 7.69
CA ILE A 192 7.93 25.22 7.12
C ILE A 192 8.92 25.66 8.21
N CYS A 193 8.42 26.22 9.31
CA CYS A 193 9.26 26.60 10.45
C CYS A 193 9.98 25.39 11.07
N GLY A 194 9.34 24.22 11.11
CA GLY A 194 9.89 22.99 11.64
C GLY A 194 11.04 22.39 10.82
N LEU A 195 11.15 22.73 9.52
CA LEU A 195 12.18 22.19 8.64
C LEU A 195 13.60 22.48 9.13
N GLY A 196 13.85 23.66 9.70
CA GLY A 196 15.18 24.06 10.18
C GLY A 196 15.68 23.29 11.41
N GLY A 197 14.77 22.68 12.18
CA GLY A 197 15.10 21.86 13.35
C GLY A 197 15.00 20.36 13.10
N THR A 198 14.64 19.94 11.89
CA THR A 198 14.41 18.52 11.57
C THR A 198 15.72 17.77 11.42
N ILE A 199 15.83 16.61 12.08
CA ILE A 199 16.92 15.65 11.86
C ILE A 199 16.44 14.60 10.85
N PRO A 200 16.93 14.60 9.60
CA PRO A 200 16.37 13.75 8.54
C PRO A 200 16.47 12.26 8.84
N ALA A 201 17.52 11.82 9.53
CA ALA A 201 17.71 10.42 9.87
C ALA A 201 16.69 9.93 10.90
N GLU A 202 16.37 10.74 11.91
CA GLU A 202 15.33 10.42 12.89
C GLU A 202 13.96 10.37 12.21
N LEU A 203 13.66 11.37 11.37
CA LEU A 203 12.41 11.42 10.63
C LEU A 203 12.22 10.21 9.70
N GLU A 204 13.27 9.79 9.01
CA GLU A 204 13.25 8.62 8.13
C GLU A 204 13.06 7.31 8.91
N GLU A 205 13.71 7.16 10.06
CA GLU A 205 13.52 6.00 10.94
C GLU A 205 12.08 5.94 11.48
N GLU A 206 11.53 7.05 11.99
CA GLU A 206 10.14 7.10 12.47
C GLU A 206 9.15 6.73 11.35
N MET A 207 9.35 7.26 10.14
CA MET A 207 8.54 6.86 8.99
C MET A 207 8.69 5.38 8.66
N TYR A 208 9.90 4.82 8.77
CA TYR A 208 10.15 3.40 8.51
C TYR A 208 9.44 2.51 9.53
N GLN A 209 9.45 2.88 10.81
CA GLN A 209 8.75 2.16 11.88
C GLN A 209 7.23 2.22 11.68
N LEU A 210 6.68 3.40 11.41
CA LEU A 210 5.25 3.58 11.14
C LEU A 210 4.78 2.79 9.91
N LYS A 211 5.56 2.83 8.83
CA LYS A 211 5.34 2.02 7.63
C LYS A 211 5.37 0.53 7.97
N SER A 212 6.36 0.08 8.72
CA SER A 212 6.49 -1.33 9.11
C SER A 212 5.30 -1.80 9.96
N ALA A 213 4.81 -0.98 10.88
CA ALA A 213 3.63 -1.27 11.67
C ALA A 213 2.37 -1.41 10.81
N ARG A 214 2.11 -0.45 9.90
CA ARG A 214 0.97 -0.52 8.96
C ARG A 214 1.06 -1.72 8.03
N LEU A 215 2.23 -1.99 7.47
CA LEU A 215 2.44 -3.13 6.57
C LEU A 215 2.30 -4.49 7.29
N ALA A 216 2.66 -4.57 8.57
CA ALA A 216 2.45 -5.78 9.36
C ALA A 216 0.96 -6.13 9.53
N GLU A 217 0.07 -5.14 9.59
CA GLU A 217 -1.39 -5.35 9.59
C GLU A 217 -1.88 -6.03 8.30
N HIS A 218 -1.17 -5.83 7.20
CA HIS A 218 -1.38 -6.48 5.91
C HIS A 218 -0.57 -7.79 5.73
N GLY A 219 0.08 -8.28 6.79
CA GLY A 219 0.88 -9.52 6.76
C GLY A 219 2.31 -9.36 6.23
N PHE A 220 2.75 -8.14 5.91
CA PHE A 220 4.14 -7.86 5.57
C PHE A 220 4.95 -7.61 6.83
N LEU A 221 5.43 -8.69 7.44
CA LEU A 221 6.23 -8.61 8.66
C LEU A 221 7.58 -7.92 8.43
N PRO A 222 8.18 -7.32 9.48
CA PRO A 222 9.57 -6.82 9.42
C PRO A 222 10.52 -7.92 8.95
N TYR A 223 11.55 -7.54 8.19
CA TYR A 223 12.51 -8.48 7.58
C TYR A 223 13.03 -9.54 8.58
N GLU A 224 13.43 -9.12 9.79
CA GLU A 224 13.98 -10.04 10.81
C GLU A 224 12.96 -11.08 11.29
N GLU A 225 11.69 -10.70 11.43
CA GLU A 225 10.59 -11.60 11.79
C GLU A 225 10.20 -12.49 10.60
N ALA A 226 10.21 -11.92 9.40
CA ALA A 226 9.87 -12.61 8.17
C ALA A 226 10.81 -13.79 7.89
N LEU A 227 12.10 -13.70 8.25
CA LEU A 227 13.07 -14.80 8.12
C LEU A 227 12.65 -16.10 8.82
N ALA A 228 11.77 -16.02 9.83
CA ALA A 228 11.22 -17.20 10.49
C ALA A 228 10.46 -18.13 9.53
N VAL A 229 9.97 -17.63 8.40
CA VAL A 229 9.29 -18.45 7.37
C VAL A 229 10.21 -19.54 6.79
N TYR A 230 11.52 -19.30 6.80
CA TYR A 230 12.53 -20.25 6.34
C TYR A 230 13.06 -21.17 7.44
N ALA A 231 12.58 -21.02 8.68
CA ALA A 231 12.95 -21.90 9.76
C ALA A 231 12.43 -23.33 9.47
N PRO A 232 13.26 -24.37 9.69
CA PRO A 232 12.81 -25.75 9.49
C PRO A 232 11.66 -26.09 10.44
N LEU A 233 10.58 -26.62 9.88
CA LEU A 233 9.45 -27.09 10.68
C LEU A 233 9.81 -28.43 11.34
N ASP A 234 9.56 -28.56 12.64
CA ASP A 234 9.62 -29.86 13.31
C ASP A 234 8.43 -30.73 12.86
N ALA A 235 8.73 -31.88 12.27
CA ALA A 235 7.72 -32.83 11.78
C ALA A 235 6.75 -33.30 12.88
N ALA A 236 7.16 -33.25 14.15
CA ALA A 236 6.29 -33.56 15.28
C ALA A 236 5.09 -32.60 15.41
N VAL A 237 5.22 -31.36 14.91
CA VAL A 237 4.14 -30.35 14.92
C VAL A 237 3.03 -30.70 13.91
N LEU A 238 3.36 -31.44 12.85
CA LEU A 238 2.40 -31.89 11.83
C LEU A 238 1.60 -33.13 12.28
N VAL A 239 2.04 -33.81 13.35
CA VAL A 239 1.36 -34.97 13.92
C VAL A 239 0.37 -34.48 14.98
N THR A 240 -0.78 -33.97 14.53
CA THR A 240 -1.89 -33.68 15.43
C THR A 240 -2.77 -34.92 15.59
N ASP A 241 -2.65 -35.61 16.73
CA ASP A 241 -3.63 -36.65 17.14
C ASP A 241 -4.91 -35.97 17.64
N GLY A 242 -5.80 -35.61 16.71
CA GLY A 242 -7.13 -35.05 17.02
C GLY A 242 -7.76 -34.37 15.80
N PRO A 243 -9.09 -34.10 15.81
CA PRO A 243 -9.69 -33.20 14.82
C PRO A 243 -8.90 -31.89 14.93
N GLY A 244 -8.26 -31.51 13.82
CA GLY A 244 -7.16 -30.55 13.79
C GLY A 244 -7.43 -29.37 14.71
N VAL A 245 -6.42 -29.04 15.51
CA VAL A 245 -6.40 -27.81 16.31
C VAL A 245 -6.69 -26.67 15.35
N SER A 246 -7.96 -26.28 15.27
CA SER A 246 -8.36 -24.97 14.80
C SER A 246 -7.58 -24.05 15.71
N GLY A 247 -6.53 -23.43 15.19
CA GLY A 247 -5.78 -22.42 15.90
C GLY A 247 -6.82 -21.47 16.48
N SER A 248 -6.90 -21.47 17.81
CA SER A 248 -7.75 -20.57 18.58
C SER A 248 -7.12 -19.19 18.48
N ALA A 249 -7.39 -18.53 17.37
CA ALA A 249 -7.22 -17.11 17.18
C ALA A 249 -8.32 -16.69 16.20
N HIS A 250 -9.36 -16.07 16.78
CA HIS A 250 -10.46 -15.39 16.11
C HIS A 250 -11.45 -16.28 15.35
N ASP A 251 -12.40 -16.84 16.11
CA ASP A 251 -13.77 -17.16 15.67
C ASP A 251 -14.57 -15.84 15.46
N GLU A 252 -13.90 -14.78 15.00
CA GLU A 252 -14.56 -13.58 14.51
C GLU A 252 -14.87 -13.87 13.06
N ALA A 253 -16.15 -13.83 12.70
CA ALA A 253 -16.56 -13.81 11.30
C ALA A 253 -15.66 -12.82 10.57
N ILE A 254 -15.03 -13.23 9.46
CA ILE A 254 -14.18 -12.34 8.67
C ILE A 254 -15.06 -11.14 8.26
N ILE A 255 -14.92 -9.99 8.94
CA ILE A 255 -15.66 -8.77 8.65
C ILE A 255 -14.81 -7.95 7.68
N GLY A 256 -14.79 -8.36 6.41
CA GLY A 256 -14.08 -7.61 5.37
C GLY A 256 -13.81 -8.38 4.08
N PRO A 257 -13.43 -7.68 3.00
CA PRO A 257 -13.05 -8.30 1.74
C PRO A 257 -11.75 -9.11 1.89
N VAL A 258 -11.75 -10.34 1.38
CA VAL A 258 -10.63 -11.29 1.51
C VAL A 258 -9.73 -11.23 0.27
N PRO A 259 -8.38 -11.10 0.42
CA PRO A 259 -7.47 -11.07 -0.72
C PRO A 259 -7.56 -12.36 -1.55
N ALA A 260 -8.04 -12.25 -2.78
CA ALA A 260 -8.17 -13.41 -3.68
C ALA A 260 -6.90 -13.66 -4.51
N ILE A 261 -6.05 -12.64 -4.64
CA ILE A 261 -4.97 -12.58 -5.63
C ILE A 261 -3.84 -13.59 -5.39
N PRO A 262 -3.28 -13.68 -4.17
CA PRO A 262 -2.12 -14.53 -3.94
C PRO A 262 -2.41 -16.01 -4.20
N LEU A 263 -3.57 -16.50 -3.75
CA LEU A 263 -3.96 -17.90 -3.94
C LEU A 263 -4.24 -18.23 -5.40
N ALA A 264 -4.85 -17.32 -6.16
CA ALA A 264 -5.08 -17.50 -7.59
C ALA A 264 -3.77 -17.58 -8.40
N GLN A 265 -2.70 -16.95 -7.91
CA GLN A 265 -1.37 -16.96 -8.53
C GLN A 265 -0.49 -18.16 -8.13
N ALA A 266 -0.88 -18.96 -7.14
CA ALA A 266 -0.11 -20.11 -6.64
C ALA A 266 0.10 -21.25 -7.67
N GLY A 267 -0.47 -21.12 -8.87
CA GLY A 267 -0.31 -22.03 -10.01
C GLY A 267 -1.34 -23.16 -10.02
N THR A 268 -1.73 -23.62 -11.20
CA THR A 268 -2.90 -24.49 -11.40
C THR A 268 -2.69 -25.99 -11.15
N ARG A 269 -1.53 -26.45 -10.67
CA ARG A 269 -1.24 -27.90 -10.50
C ARG A 269 -0.24 -28.21 -9.39
N ASN A 270 -0.61 -27.95 -8.13
CA ASN A 270 0.13 -28.50 -6.99
C ASN A 270 -0.83 -29.17 -5.98
N LEU A 271 -0.30 -30.07 -5.16
CA LEU A 271 -1.09 -30.84 -4.18
C LEU A 271 -1.90 -29.94 -3.23
N PHE A 272 -1.39 -28.75 -2.94
CA PHE A 272 -2.07 -27.75 -2.13
C PHE A 272 -3.32 -27.20 -2.85
N THR A 273 -3.20 -26.74 -4.09
CA THR A 273 -4.35 -26.27 -4.89
C THR A 273 -5.40 -27.37 -5.14
N GLU A 274 -4.98 -28.63 -5.29
CA GLU A 274 -5.89 -29.76 -5.42
C GLU A 274 -6.66 -30.00 -4.11
N ALA A 275 -5.98 -29.98 -2.96
CA ALA A 275 -6.61 -30.09 -1.66
C ALA A 275 -7.59 -28.93 -1.38
N VAL A 276 -7.17 -27.69 -1.67
CA VAL A 276 -8.01 -26.49 -1.51
C VAL A 276 -9.25 -26.55 -2.42
N SER A 277 -9.12 -27.06 -3.64
CA SER A 277 -10.25 -27.20 -4.57
C SER A 277 -11.32 -28.20 -4.09
N CYS A 278 -10.97 -29.11 -3.17
CA CYS A 278 -11.90 -30.06 -2.57
C CYS A 278 -12.66 -29.47 -1.36
N ILE A 279 -12.33 -28.26 -0.91
CA ILE A 279 -12.96 -27.61 0.24
C ILE A 279 -14.26 -26.95 -0.21
N GLY A 280 -15.39 -27.49 0.27
CA GLY A 280 -16.73 -26.97 -0.02
C GLY A 280 -17.26 -25.96 1.01
N ASP A 281 -16.48 -25.66 2.06
CA ASP A 281 -16.88 -24.76 3.15
C ASP A 281 -16.36 -23.33 2.91
N PRO A 282 -17.24 -22.35 2.60
CA PRO A 282 -16.81 -20.99 2.24
C PRO A 282 -15.99 -20.25 3.31
N PRO A 283 -16.35 -20.27 4.62
CA PRO A 283 -15.57 -19.62 5.68
C PRO A 283 -14.15 -20.18 5.80
N LEU A 284 -13.99 -21.51 5.68
CA LEU A 284 -12.67 -22.15 5.69
C LEU A 284 -11.83 -21.73 4.47
N LEU A 285 -12.45 -21.64 3.30
CA LEU A 285 -11.77 -21.18 2.09
C LEU A 285 -11.30 -19.73 2.21
N ASP A 286 -12.12 -18.85 2.79
CA ASP A 286 -11.79 -17.45 3.00
C ASP A 286 -10.67 -17.28 4.03
N ARG A 287 -10.70 -18.05 5.12
CA ARG A 287 -9.58 -18.13 6.06
C ARG A 287 -8.29 -18.58 5.37
N LEU A 288 -8.34 -19.63 4.54
CA LEU A 288 -7.17 -20.12 3.82
C LEU A 288 -6.60 -19.09 2.84
N LYS A 289 -7.45 -18.34 2.14
CA LYS A 289 -7.01 -17.24 1.27
C LYS A 289 -6.27 -16.17 2.08
N LEU A 290 -6.82 -15.78 3.23
CA LEU A 290 -6.21 -14.79 4.12
C LEU A 290 -4.85 -15.27 4.67
N GLU A 291 -4.79 -16.49 5.22
CA GLU A 291 -3.56 -17.07 5.73
C GLU A 291 -2.51 -17.25 4.61
N PHE A 292 -2.94 -17.64 3.41
CA PHE A 292 -2.04 -17.76 2.26
C PHE A 292 -1.51 -16.42 1.77
N ALA A 293 -2.35 -15.37 1.76
CA ALA A 293 -1.92 -14.01 1.46
C ALA A 293 -0.88 -13.52 2.48
N GLY A 294 -1.13 -13.74 3.77
CA GLY A 294 -0.16 -13.42 4.83
C GLY A 294 1.17 -14.16 4.65
N LEU A 295 1.13 -15.45 4.33
CA LEU A 295 2.35 -16.22 4.06
C LEU A 295 3.13 -15.68 2.85
N ALA A 296 2.44 -15.35 1.75
CA ALA A 296 3.06 -14.78 0.56
C ALA A 296 3.73 -13.43 0.88
N ASN A 297 3.06 -12.57 1.64
CA ASN A 297 3.58 -11.28 2.09
C ASN A 297 4.80 -11.47 3.00
N GLN A 298 4.78 -12.45 3.92
CA GLN A 298 5.92 -12.79 4.76
C GLN A 298 7.14 -13.25 3.93
N ILE A 299 6.94 -14.07 2.89
CA ILE A 299 8.03 -14.48 1.99
C ILE A 299 8.61 -13.27 1.24
N LEU A 300 7.76 -12.37 0.73
CA LEU A 300 8.20 -11.15 0.05
C LEU A 300 9.04 -10.25 0.98
N SER A 301 8.60 -10.11 2.24
CA SER A 301 9.37 -9.43 3.28
C SER A 301 10.72 -10.10 3.53
N ALA A 302 10.77 -11.43 3.64
CA ALA A 302 12.00 -12.19 3.91
C ALA A 302 13.00 -12.14 2.74
N ASP A 303 12.51 -12.04 1.51
CA ASP A 303 13.35 -11.94 0.31
C ASP A 303 13.83 -10.51 0.02
N GLY A 304 13.31 -9.52 0.76
CA GLY A 304 13.60 -8.10 0.53
C GLY A 304 12.99 -7.56 -0.77
N CYS A 305 12.01 -8.27 -1.34
CA CYS A 305 11.31 -7.94 -2.58
C CYS A 305 9.96 -7.28 -2.27
N MET A 306 9.99 -6.15 -1.55
CA MET A 306 8.77 -5.41 -1.15
C MET A 306 8.07 -4.73 -2.35
N THR A 307 8.79 -4.55 -3.46
CA THR A 307 8.28 -4.02 -4.73
C THR A 307 8.44 -5.07 -5.84
N PRO A 308 7.62 -6.13 -5.87
CA PRO A 308 7.65 -7.07 -6.98
C PRO A 308 7.31 -6.33 -8.29
N GLU A 309 8.23 -6.37 -9.25
CA GLU A 309 7.94 -5.89 -10.60
C GLU A 309 6.88 -6.81 -11.23
N HIS A 310 5.99 -6.26 -12.06
CA HIS A 310 4.95 -7.05 -12.74
C HIS A 310 5.55 -8.22 -13.57
N GLU A 311 6.77 -8.05 -14.08
CA GLU A 311 7.53 -9.12 -14.77
C GLU A 311 8.07 -10.20 -13.84
N ASP A 312 8.47 -9.87 -12.60
CA ASP A 312 8.97 -10.86 -11.62
C ASP A 312 7.90 -11.91 -11.28
N LEU A 313 6.63 -11.50 -11.31
CA LEU A 313 5.48 -12.37 -11.14
C LEU A 313 5.12 -13.16 -12.41
N MET A 314 5.09 -12.50 -13.57
CA MET A 314 4.77 -13.16 -14.86
C MET A 314 5.85 -14.15 -15.31
N GLN A 315 7.11 -13.90 -14.98
CA GLN A 315 8.22 -14.84 -15.19
C GLN A 315 8.25 -15.96 -14.14
N GLY A 316 7.32 -15.95 -13.19
CA GLY A 316 7.27 -16.94 -12.15
C GLY A 316 8.54 -16.95 -11.31
N ARG A 317 8.96 -15.82 -10.73
CA ARG A 317 9.81 -15.84 -9.51
C ARG A 317 9.01 -16.28 -8.27
N PHE A 318 7.68 -16.34 -8.36
CA PHE A 318 6.84 -17.13 -7.45
C PHE A 318 7.00 -18.66 -7.67
N MET A 319 7.34 -19.11 -8.89
CA MET A 319 7.48 -20.53 -9.23
C MET A 319 8.73 -21.23 -8.66
N PRO A 320 9.93 -20.63 -8.47
CA PRO A 320 11.11 -21.35 -7.98
C PRO A 320 11.08 -21.44 -6.45
N LEU A 321 10.27 -20.62 -5.76
CA LEU A 321 10.02 -20.71 -4.31
C LEU A 321 9.12 -21.90 -4.00
N ILE A 322 8.06 -22.13 -4.78
CA ILE A 322 7.22 -23.33 -4.66
C ILE A 322 7.94 -24.58 -5.22
N GLN A 323 8.70 -24.46 -6.32
CA GLN A 323 9.48 -25.60 -6.86
C GLN A 323 10.74 -25.93 -6.04
N GLY A 324 11.33 -24.96 -5.33
CA GLY A 324 12.48 -25.14 -4.45
C GLY A 324 12.17 -26.05 -3.25
N ILE A 325 10.92 -26.00 -2.77
CA ILE A 325 10.40 -26.88 -1.71
C ILE A 325 10.27 -28.33 -2.21
N THR A 326 9.91 -28.55 -3.48
CA THR A 326 9.85 -29.90 -4.08
C THR A 326 11.20 -30.49 -4.51
N THR A 327 12.21 -29.66 -4.80
CA THR A 327 13.47 -30.16 -5.40
C THR A 327 14.53 -30.50 -4.34
N ARG A 328 14.47 -29.92 -3.13
CA ARG A 328 15.42 -30.27 -2.04
C ARG A 328 15.07 -31.55 -1.28
N THR A 329 13.84 -32.06 -1.39
CA THR A 329 13.42 -33.35 -0.80
C THR A 329 13.91 -34.58 -1.57
N GLN A 330 14.44 -34.43 -2.78
CA GLN A 330 15.01 -35.54 -3.57
C GLN A 330 16.53 -35.75 -3.42
N ARG A 331 17.25 -34.90 -2.67
CA ARG A 331 18.70 -35.06 -2.42
C ARG A 331 19.07 -35.63 -1.05
N LEU A 332 18.08 -36.09 -0.28
CA LEU A 332 18.27 -36.80 1.00
C LEU A 332 17.63 -38.20 0.97
N ARG A 333 17.75 -38.90 -0.15
CA ARG A 333 17.60 -40.37 -0.21
C ARG A 333 18.89 -41.02 -0.68
#